data_AF-A0A4U1IPG8-F1
#
_entry.id   AF-A0A4U1IPG8-F1
#
_cell.length_a   1.000
_cell.length_b   1.000
_cell.length_c   1.000
_cell.angle_alpha   90.00
_cell.angle_beta   90.00
_cell.angle_gamma   90.00
#
_symmetry.space_group_name_H-M   'P 1'
#
loop_
_entity.id
_entity.type
_entity.pdbx_description
1 polymer ?
#
loop_
_entity_poly.entity_id
_entity_poly.type
_entity_poly.pdbx_seq_one_letter_code
_entity_poly.pdbx_strand_id
1 'polypeptide(L)'
;MASVKEKLVHADDFGGVMDAFFEHLGTDLRFLTNGVRIDERPLVGSLVPMAEQMAGRPLRLKEMKLLRLHEYRLTHGMLYFAGWLGVVLLFEDIGTGVLAMSESDLRGPTLYGRFKFVASERPAKPPN
;
A
#
# COMPACT_ATOMS: atom_id res chain seq x y z
N MET A 1 -18.59 -3.27 14.09
CA MET A 1 -17.73 -2.34 13.32
C MET A 1 -17.04 -3.17 12.26
N ALA A 2 -17.36 -2.97 10.97
CA ALA A 2 -16.68 -3.69 9.90
C ALA A 2 -15.20 -3.27 9.89
N SER A 3 -14.29 -4.24 9.88
CA SER A 3 -12.86 -3.97 9.93
C SER A 3 -12.42 -3.21 8.67
N VAL A 4 -11.38 -2.35 8.75
CA VAL A 4 -10.80 -1.66 7.57
C VAL A 4 -10.50 -2.65 6.43
N LYS A 5 -10.21 -3.91 6.77
CA LYS A 5 -10.06 -5.03 5.85
C LYS A 5 -11.35 -5.37 5.08
N GLU A 6 -12.50 -5.49 5.75
CA GLU A 6 -13.79 -5.73 5.07
C GLU A 6 -14.14 -4.58 4.14
N LYS A 7 -13.88 -3.33 4.57
CA LYS A 7 -14.04 -2.16 3.70
C LYS A 7 -13.14 -2.27 2.47
N LEU A 8 -11.86 -2.62 2.61
CA LEU A 8 -10.96 -2.77 1.46
C LEU A 8 -11.41 -3.85 0.45
N VAL A 9 -11.95 -4.97 0.95
CA VAL A 9 -12.38 -6.09 0.09
C VAL A 9 -13.62 -5.71 -0.73
N HIS A 10 -14.55 -4.96 -0.14
CA HIS A 10 -15.85 -4.65 -0.73
C HIS A 10 -16.00 -3.19 -1.21
N ALA A 11 -14.97 -2.36 -1.10
CA ALA A 11 -15.05 -0.95 -1.44
C ALA A 11 -15.21 -0.72 -2.95
N ASP A 12 -16.23 0.07 -3.28
CA ASP A 12 -16.33 0.78 -4.56
C ASP A 12 -15.69 2.19 -4.47
N ASP A 13 -15.50 2.70 -3.24
CA ASP A 13 -14.79 3.95 -2.93
C ASP A 13 -13.58 3.68 -2.03
N PHE A 14 -12.38 3.88 -2.56
CA PHE A 14 -11.12 3.67 -1.85
C PHE A 14 -10.73 4.87 -0.98
N GLY A 15 -11.32 6.06 -1.19
CA GLY A 15 -11.14 7.20 -0.29
C GLY A 15 -11.66 6.87 1.11
N GLY A 16 -12.89 6.35 1.20
CA GLY A 16 -13.46 5.90 2.47
C GLY A 16 -12.71 4.76 3.18
N VAL A 17 -11.90 3.97 2.45
CA VAL A 17 -10.98 2.98 3.06
C VAL A 17 -9.81 3.68 3.73
N MET A 18 -9.23 4.68 3.08
CA MET A 18 -8.12 5.47 3.63
C MET A 18 -8.57 6.32 4.82
N ASP A 19 -9.75 6.95 4.74
CA ASP A 19 -10.32 7.70 5.86
C ASP A 19 -10.54 6.81 7.07
N ALA A 20 -11.13 5.62 6.87
CA ALA A 20 -11.32 4.66 7.95
C ALA A 20 -10.00 4.18 8.57
N PHE A 21 -8.96 4.04 7.76
CA PHE A 21 -7.62 3.73 8.25
C PHE A 21 -7.06 4.88 9.11
N PHE A 22 -7.12 6.12 8.65
CA PHE A 22 -6.61 7.26 9.42
C PHE A 22 -7.41 7.51 10.69
N GLU A 23 -8.73 7.37 10.64
CA GLU A 23 -9.60 7.59 11.79
C GLU A 23 -9.42 6.54 12.89
N HIS A 24 -9.27 5.26 12.53
CA HIS A 24 -9.32 4.15 13.49
C HIS A 24 -7.95 3.57 13.84
N LEU A 25 -7.00 3.64 12.92
CA LEU A 25 -5.67 3.06 13.09
C LEU A 25 -4.60 4.14 13.20
N GLY A 26 -4.69 5.22 12.41
CA GLY A 26 -3.76 6.36 12.48
C GLY A 26 -3.77 7.13 13.81
N THR A 27 -4.80 6.96 14.64
CA THR A 27 -4.97 7.63 15.94
C THR A 27 -4.73 6.72 17.15
N ASP A 28 -4.56 5.40 16.96
CA ASP A 28 -4.28 4.49 18.08
C ASP A 28 -2.79 4.62 18.49
N LEU A 29 -2.54 5.04 19.72
CA LEU A 29 -1.17 5.17 20.26
C LEU A 29 -0.37 3.86 20.19
N ARG A 30 -1.04 2.69 20.25
CA ARG A 30 -0.39 1.37 20.06
C ARG A 30 0.04 1.16 18.61
N PHE A 31 -0.67 1.72 17.65
CA PHE A 31 -0.29 1.72 16.24
C PHE A 31 0.98 2.55 16.01
N LEU A 32 1.07 3.71 16.67
CA LEU A 32 2.22 4.60 16.58
C LEU A 32 3.46 4.06 17.32
N THR A 33 3.27 3.25 18.37
CA THR A 33 4.38 2.74 19.20
C THR A 33 4.84 1.32 18.86
N ASN A 34 3.98 0.48 18.27
CA ASN A 34 4.30 -0.93 17.98
C ASN A 34 4.63 -1.23 16.51
N GLY A 35 4.64 -0.22 15.65
CA GLY A 35 5.05 -0.38 14.25
C GLY A 35 6.53 -0.76 14.15
N VAL A 36 6.83 -1.93 13.61
CA VAL A 36 8.21 -2.34 13.33
C VAL A 36 8.57 -1.86 11.94
N ARG A 37 9.65 -1.09 11.80
CA ARG A 37 10.15 -0.69 10.48
C ARG A 37 10.62 -1.92 9.71
N ILE A 38 10.15 -2.06 8.48
CA ILE A 38 10.52 -3.16 7.60
C ILE A 38 11.19 -2.63 6.33
N ASP A 39 12.12 -3.42 5.80
CA ASP A 39 12.67 -3.25 4.45
C ASP A 39 12.16 -4.39 3.56
N GLU A 40 10.99 -4.18 2.98
CA GLU A 40 10.32 -5.12 2.09
C GLU A 40 10.67 -4.81 0.63
N ARG A 41 11.92 -5.07 0.26
CA ARG A 41 12.37 -4.99 -1.15
C ARG A 41 11.45 -5.73 -2.14
N PRO A 42 10.83 -6.88 -1.81
CA PRO A 42 9.86 -7.53 -2.70
C PRO A 42 8.62 -6.68 -3.01
N LEU A 43 8.14 -5.86 -2.05
CA LEU A 43 6.99 -4.98 -2.27
C LEU A 43 7.30 -3.88 -3.29
N VAL A 44 8.56 -3.41 -3.36
CA VAL A 44 8.99 -2.42 -4.36
C VAL A 44 8.70 -2.89 -5.78
N GLY A 45 8.96 -4.17 -6.06
CA GLY A 45 8.76 -4.77 -7.38
C GLY A 45 7.31 -4.77 -7.85
N SER A 46 6.35 -4.62 -6.94
CA SER A 46 4.91 -4.56 -7.27
C SER A 46 4.33 -3.16 -7.12
N LEU A 47 4.82 -2.36 -6.17
CA LEU A 47 4.29 -1.02 -5.92
C LEU A 47 4.76 0.01 -6.96
N VAL A 48 5.97 -0.10 -7.49
CA VAL A 48 6.47 0.84 -8.51
C VAL A 48 5.69 0.72 -9.82
N PRO A 49 5.53 -0.47 -10.45
CA PRO A 49 4.76 -0.58 -11.69
C PRO A 49 3.31 -0.12 -11.54
N MET A 50 2.70 -0.41 -10.39
CA MET A 50 1.35 0.05 -10.08
C MET A 50 1.27 1.59 -10.00
N ALA A 51 2.22 2.21 -9.31
CA ALA A 51 2.29 3.67 -9.20
C ALA A 51 2.46 4.34 -10.57
N GLU A 52 3.31 3.76 -11.43
CA GLU A 52 3.52 4.24 -12.80
C GLU A 52 2.25 4.13 -13.65
N GLN A 53 1.54 2.99 -13.53
CA GLN A 53 0.27 2.79 -14.20
C GLN A 53 -0.79 3.80 -13.73
N MET A 54 -0.88 4.07 -12.43
CA MET A 54 -1.81 5.05 -11.86
C MET A 54 -1.49 6.46 -12.35
N ALA A 55 -0.21 6.86 -12.35
CA ALA A 55 0.22 8.18 -12.79
C ALA A 55 0.23 8.36 -14.32
N GLY A 56 0.08 7.27 -15.09
CA GLY A 56 0.18 7.28 -16.55
C GLY A 56 1.57 7.66 -17.08
N ARG A 57 2.61 7.59 -16.23
CA ARG A 57 3.99 7.95 -16.57
C ARG A 57 5.00 7.18 -15.71
N PRO A 58 6.25 6.99 -16.18
CA PRO A 58 7.31 6.41 -15.36
C PRO A 58 7.57 7.24 -14.10
N LEU A 59 7.82 6.56 -12.99
CA LEU A 59 8.02 7.15 -11.67
C LEU A 59 9.24 6.52 -11.00
N ARG A 60 10.15 7.37 -10.53
CA ARG A 60 11.30 6.92 -9.76
C ARG A 60 10.99 6.95 -8.27
N LEU A 61 10.92 5.78 -7.64
CA LEU A 61 10.87 5.66 -6.18
C LEU A 61 12.18 6.22 -5.60
N LYS A 62 12.04 7.19 -4.70
CA LYS A 62 13.14 7.86 -3.99
C LYS A 62 13.30 7.30 -2.60
N GLU A 63 12.18 7.10 -1.91
CA GLU A 63 12.18 6.62 -0.54
C GLU A 63 10.91 5.79 -0.29
N MET A 64 11.06 4.77 0.55
CA MET A 64 9.95 3.94 1.02
C MET A 64 10.14 3.72 2.51
N LYS A 65 9.12 4.08 3.31
CA LYS A 65 9.11 3.90 4.76
C LYS A 65 7.90 3.08 5.13
N LEU A 66 8.12 1.80 5.42
CA LEU A 66 7.08 0.86 5.80
C LEU A 66 7.18 0.50 7.28
N LEU A 67 6.01 0.35 7.89
CA LEU A 67 5.79 -0.16 9.23
C LEU A 67 4.91 -1.40 9.12
N ARG A 68 5.29 -2.45 9.84
CA ARG A 68 4.49 -3.66 10.02
C ARG A 68 3.88 -3.67 11.42
N LEU A 69 2.61 -4.04 11.47
CA LEU A 69 1.85 -4.24 12.69
C LEU A 69 1.42 -5.69 12.76
N HIS A 70 2.21 -6.46 13.51
CA HIS A 70 2.07 -7.92 13.57
C HIS A 70 0.69 -8.38 14.05
N GLU A 71 0.11 -7.70 15.05
CA GLU A 71 -1.22 -8.03 15.59
C GLU A 71 -2.32 -7.95 14.53
N TYR A 72 -2.20 -6.99 13.61
CA TYR A 72 -3.20 -6.74 12.56
C TYR A 72 -2.84 -7.39 11.22
N ARG A 73 -1.66 -8.04 11.12
CA ARG A 73 -1.07 -8.53 9.86
C ARG A 73 -1.14 -7.47 8.76
N LEU A 74 -0.80 -6.25 9.14
CA LEU A 74 -0.93 -5.05 8.31
C LEU A 74 0.44 -4.43 8.12
N THR A 75 0.83 -4.23 6.86
CA THR A 75 1.94 -3.36 6.49
C THR A 75 1.38 -2.08 5.93
N HIS A 76 1.90 -0.94 6.36
CA HIS A 76 1.54 0.34 5.80
C HIS A 76 2.73 1.29 5.74
N GLY A 77 2.61 2.37 4.99
CA GLY A 77 3.62 3.40 5.02
C GLY A 77 3.60 4.37 3.86
N MET A 78 4.66 5.16 3.79
CA MET A 78 4.82 6.22 2.80
C MET A 78 5.74 5.77 1.67
N LEU A 79 5.36 6.13 0.45
CA LEU A 79 6.20 6.06 -0.73
C LEU A 79 6.44 7.47 -1.25
N TYR A 80 7.69 7.77 -1.55
CA TYR A 80 8.06 9.04 -2.15
C TYR A 80 8.61 8.75 -3.54
N PHE A 81 7.89 9.20 -4.56
CA PHE A 81 8.38 9.21 -5.93
C PHE A 81 8.79 10.63 -6.29
N ALA A 82 9.60 10.80 -7.34
CA ALA A 82 9.94 12.14 -7.82
C ALA A 82 8.66 12.93 -8.21
N GLY A 83 8.24 13.86 -7.34
CA GLY A 83 7.05 14.69 -7.53
C GLY A 83 5.72 14.05 -7.09
N TRP A 84 5.73 12.86 -6.46
CA TRP A 84 4.52 12.23 -5.93
C TRP A 84 4.70 11.70 -4.52
N LEU A 85 3.62 11.77 -3.75
CA LEU A 85 3.48 11.15 -2.44
C LEU A 85 2.50 9.98 -2.54
N GLY A 86 2.86 8.86 -1.94
CA GLY A 86 2.01 7.68 -1.86
C GLY A 86 1.84 7.18 -0.43
N VAL A 87 0.67 6.63 -0.14
CA VAL A 87 0.38 5.88 1.08
C VAL A 87 -0.05 4.48 0.67
N VAL A 88 0.59 3.45 1.22
CA VAL A 88 0.20 2.05 1.00
C VAL A 88 -0.37 1.46 2.28
N LEU A 89 -1.42 0.66 2.13
CA LEU A 89 -1.93 -0.28 3.12
C LEU A 89 -1.93 -1.68 2.50
N LEU A 90 -1.45 -2.68 3.23
CA LEU A 90 -1.41 -4.07 2.80
C LEU A 90 -1.81 -4.99 3.96
N PHE A 91 -2.92 -5.70 3.79
CA PHE A 91 -3.29 -6.80 4.67
C PHE A 91 -2.63 -8.09 4.16
N GLU A 92 -1.63 -8.55 4.91
CA GLU A 92 -0.70 -9.61 4.49
C GLU A 92 -1.36 -10.97 4.42
N ASP A 93 -2.30 -11.25 5.32
CA ASP A 93 -3.02 -12.52 5.39
C ASP A 93 -3.96 -12.75 4.20
N ILE A 94 -4.45 -11.70 3.57
CA ILE A 94 -5.27 -11.76 2.35
C ILE A 94 -4.51 -11.29 1.11
N GLY A 95 -3.23 -10.95 1.26
CA GLY A 95 -2.35 -10.43 0.21
C GLY A 95 -2.94 -9.23 -0.55
N THR A 96 -3.81 -8.43 0.05
CA THR A 96 -4.57 -7.38 -0.64
C THR A 96 -4.27 -6.03 -0.01
N GLY A 97 -4.08 -5.01 -0.85
CA GLY A 97 -3.73 -3.68 -0.42
C GLY A 97 -4.35 -2.58 -1.27
N VAL A 98 -4.20 -1.35 -0.79
CA VAL A 98 -4.53 -0.12 -1.50
C VAL A 98 -3.32 0.80 -1.51
N LEU A 99 -3.11 1.46 -2.65
CA LEU A 99 -2.15 2.53 -2.83
C LEU A 99 -2.95 3.80 -3.13
N ALA A 100 -2.79 4.81 -2.30
CA ALA A 100 -3.27 6.17 -2.54
C ALA A 100 -2.09 7.04 -2.97
N MET A 101 -2.27 7.88 -3.99
CA MET A 101 -1.20 8.72 -4.54
C MET A 101 -1.68 10.11 -4.91
N SER A 102 -0.85 11.12 -4.66
CA SER A 102 -1.09 12.49 -5.11
C SER A 102 0.21 13.13 -5.58
N GLU A 103 0.11 14.13 -6.45
CA GLU A 103 1.26 14.98 -6.76
C GLU A 103 1.71 15.71 -5.49
N SER A 104 3.02 15.88 -5.32
CA SER A 104 3.60 16.45 -4.09
C SER A 104 3.26 17.92 -3.89
N ASP A 105 2.82 18.62 -4.93
CA ASP A 105 2.32 20.00 -4.83
C ASP A 105 0.87 20.08 -4.32
N LEU A 106 0.21 18.93 -4.14
CA LEU A 106 -1.16 18.76 -3.65
C LEU A 106 -2.23 19.49 -4.48
N ARG A 107 -1.94 19.80 -5.75
CA ARG A 107 -2.88 20.51 -6.63
C ARG A 107 -3.74 19.58 -7.50
N GLY A 108 -3.39 18.30 -7.58
CA GLY A 108 -4.09 17.29 -8.36
C GLY A 108 -5.02 16.39 -7.53
N PRO A 109 -5.85 15.56 -8.19
CA PRO A 109 -6.68 14.57 -7.52
C PRO A 109 -5.81 13.51 -6.82
N THR A 110 -6.33 12.93 -5.75
CA THR A 110 -5.75 11.70 -5.18
C THR A 110 -6.21 10.52 -6.01
N LEU A 111 -5.25 9.75 -6.51
CA LEU A 111 -5.46 8.51 -7.24
C LEU A 111 -5.46 7.36 -6.25
N TYR A 112 -6.36 6.40 -6.45
CA TYR A 112 -6.42 5.18 -5.65
C TYR A 112 -6.32 3.96 -6.55
N GLY A 113 -5.57 2.96 -6.11
CA GLY A 113 -5.53 1.66 -6.76
C GLY A 113 -5.55 0.56 -5.71
N ARG A 114 -6.36 -0.47 -5.96
CA ARG A 114 -6.32 -1.73 -5.20
C ARG A 114 -5.42 -2.72 -5.91
N PHE A 115 -4.62 -3.44 -5.13
CA PHE A 115 -3.77 -4.51 -5.65
C PHE A 115 -3.92 -5.78 -4.82
N LYS A 116 -3.55 -6.89 -5.44
CA LYS A 116 -3.51 -8.20 -4.79
C LYS A 116 -2.25 -8.94 -5.22
N PHE A 117 -1.52 -9.47 -4.23
CA PHE A 117 -0.46 -10.43 -4.48
C PHE A 117 -1.07 -11.75 -4.89
N VAL A 118 -0.63 -12.24 -6.05
CA VAL A 118 -0.86 -13.60 -6.49
C VAL A 118 0.42 -14.39 -6.29
N ALA A 119 0.31 -15.59 -5.73
CA ALA A 119 1.43 -16.50 -5.68
C ALA A 119 1.89 -16.76 -7.14
N SER A 120 3.12 -16.36 -7.45
CA SER A 120 3.74 -16.75 -8.71
C SER A 120 4.30 -18.16 -8.49
N GLU A 121 3.69 -19.17 -9.11
CA GLU A 121 4.38 -20.44 -9.28
C GLU A 121 5.67 -20.14 -10.04
N ARG A 122 6.83 -20.47 -9.47
CA ARG A 122 8.09 -20.38 -10.22
C ARG A 122 7.88 -21.16 -11.52
N PRO A 123 8.18 -20.59 -12.70
CA PRO A 123 8.12 -21.37 -13.93
C PRO A 123 8.97 -22.62 -13.73
N ALA A 124 8.35 -23.79 -13.95
CA ALA A 124 9.02 -25.06 -13.85
C ALA A 124 10.31 -24.98 -14.69
N LYS A 125 11.44 -25.36 -14.08
CA LYS A 125 12.73 -25.40 -14.77
C LYS A 125 12.52 -26.19 -16.08
N PRO A 126 12.85 -25.64 -17.25
CA PRO A 126 12.69 -26.39 -18.49
C PRO A 126 13.52 -27.68 -18.40
N PRO A 127 13.01 -28.81 -18.94
CA PRO A 127 13.77 -30.05 -18.97
C PRO A 127 15.08 -29.81 -19.74
N ASN A 128 16.17 -30.32 -19.18
CA ASN A 128 17.52 -30.29 -19.77
C ASN A 128 17.54 -30.91 -21.18
#